data_AF-A0A0H4CQ21-F1
#
_entry.id   AF-A0A0H4CQ21-F1
#
_cell.length_a   1.000
_cell.length_b   1.000
_cell.length_c   1.000
_cell.angle_alpha   90.00
_cell.angle_beta   90.00
_cell.angle_gamma   90.00
#
_symmetry.space_group_name_H-M   'P 1'
#
loop_
_entity.id
_entity.type
_entity.pdbx_description
1 polymer ?
#
loop_
_entity_poly.entity_id
_entity_poly.type
_entity_poly.pdbx_seq_one_letter_code
_entity_poly.pdbx_strand_id
1 'polypeptide(L)'
;APPPDEPAPAPTPEPLPPAGGVVPWVLSARTPGALRAQAARLAVQFEGERTPAALDVGHALLTSRALFEHRAVVLGTADDEPAAALTALAEGRSSTAVVQGAVEAEGRTVFVFPGQGSQWAGM
;
A
#
# COMPACT_ATOMS: atom_id res chain seq x y z
N ALA A 1 10.64 6.67 -57.48
CA ALA A 1 9.83 6.41 -56.27
C ALA A 1 10.53 7.10 -55.09
N PRO A 2 9.81 7.79 -54.18
CA PRO A 2 10.42 8.28 -52.95
C PRO A 2 10.88 7.09 -52.08
N PRO A 3 11.89 7.27 -51.21
CA PRO A 3 12.36 6.22 -50.31
C PRO A 3 11.28 5.86 -49.26
N PRO A 4 11.30 4.64 -48.72
CA PRO A 4 10.36 4.24 -47.67
C PRO A 4 10.61 5.04 -46.38
N ASP A 5 9.53 5.44 -45.71
CA ASP A 5 9.58 6.11 -44.41
C ASP A 5 10.29 5.21 -43.39
N GLU A 6 11.35 5.73 -42.79
CA GLU A 6 12.07 5.09 -41.69
C GLU A 6 11.17 5.08 -40.44
N PRO A 7 11.00 3.95 -39.74
CA PRO A 7 10.13 3.88 -38.57
C PRO A 7 10.65 4.80 -37.47
N ALA A 8 9.81 5.73 -37.03
CA ALA A 8 10.13 6.64 -35.94
C ALA A 8 10.52 5.83 -34.68
N PRO A 9 11.54 6.28 -33.92
CA PRO A 9 11.95 5.61 -32.70
C PRO A 9 10.77 5.53 -31.73
N ALA A 10 10.57 4.34 -31.15
CA ALA A 10 9.54 4.14 -30.12
C ALA A 10 9.77 5.13 -28.97
N PRO A 11 8.71 5.72 -28.41
CA PRO A 11 8.85 6.66 -27.29
C PRO A 11 9.56 5.96 -26.14
N THR A 12 10.69 6.52 -25.71
CA THR A 12 11.34 6.15 -24.45
C THR A 12 10.32 6.37 -23.33
N PRO A 13 10.04 5.38 -22.47
CA PRO A 13 9.13 5.60 -21.35
C PRO A 13 9.65 6.76 -20.51
N GLU A 14 8.85 7.82 -20.39
CA GLU A 14 9.14 8.91 -19.46
C GLU A 14 9.22 8.32 -18.04
N PRO A 15 10.22 8.72 -17.24
CA PRO A 15 10.24 8.36 -15.83
C PRO A 15 8.92 8.82 -15.22
N LEU A 16 8.15 7.90 -14.61
CA LEU A 16 6.99 8.31 -13.82
C LEU A 16 7.46 9.37 -12.81
N PRO A 17 6.68 10.46 -12.61
CA PRO A 17 7.01 11.41 -11.55
C PRO A 17 7.22 10.61 -10.27
N PRO A 18 8.22 10.97 -9.44
CA PRO A 18 8.43 10.27 -8.18
C PRO A 18 7.09 10.29 -7.47
N ALA A 19 6.56 9.11 -7.17
CA ALA A 19 5.41 8.99 -6.30
C ALA A 19 5.89 9.46 -4.92
N GLY A 20 5.92 10.77 -4.70
CA GLY A 20 5.97 11.38 -3.37
C GLY A 20 4.64 11.16 -2.67
N GLY A 21 4.17 9.91 -2.71
CA GLY A 21 2.83 9.48 -2.40
C GLY A 21 2.88 8.25 -1.52
N VAL A 22 1.79 8.07 -0.79
CA VAL A 22 1.60 6.94 0.12
C VAL A 22 1.76 5.61 -0.64
N VAL A 23 2.63 4.74 -0.16
CA VAL A 23 2.79 3.35 -0.60
C VAL A 23 2.03 2.43 0.37
N PRO A 24 0.88 1.87 -0.03
CA PRO A 24 0.11 0.99 0.85
C PRO A 24 0.78 -0.38 0.99
N TRP A 25 1.04 -0.81 2.22
CA TRP A 25 1.55 -2.14 2.54
C TRP A 25 0.40 -3.03 3.01
N VAL A 26 0.05 -4.02 2.19
CA VAL A 26 -1.05 -4.94 2.46
C VAL A 26 -0.54 -6.16 3.22
N LEU A 27 -1.02 -6.37 4.44
CA LEU A 27 -0.80 -7.57 5.24
C LEU A 27 -2.11 -8.36 5.31
N SER A 28 -2.01 -9.69 5.34
CA SER A 28 -3.19 -10.52 5.53
C SER A 28 -2.88 -11.85 6.20
N ALA A 29 -3.83 -12.35 6.98
CA ALA A 29 -3.73 -13.65 7.63
C ALA A 29 -5.09 -14.30 7.87
N ARG A 30 -5.08 -15.59 8.21
CA ARG A 30 -6.30 -16.35 8.55
C ARG A 30 -6.86 -16.08 9.94
N THR A 31 -6.11 -15.39 10.78
CA THR A 31 -6.57 -15.03 12.12
C THR A 31 -6.04 -13.64 12.50
N PRO A 32 -6.71 -12.92 13.41
CA PRO A 32 -6.20 -11.65 13.91
C PRO A 32 -4.83 -11.78 14.57
N GLY A 33 -4.58 -12.88 15.29
CA GLY A 33 -3.29 -13.15 15.93
C GLY A 33 -2.17 -13.38 14.92
N ALA A 34 -2.44 -14.11 13.83
CA ALA A 34 -1.47 -14.31 12.76
C ALA A 34 -1.17 -13.01 12.00
N LEU A 35 -2.16 -12.11 11.84
CA LEU A 35 -1.96 -10.79 11.25
C LEU A 35 -1.00 -9.94 12.09
N ARG A 36 -1.22 -9.92 13.42
CA ARG A 36 -0.32 -9.23 14.36
C ARG A 36 1.09 -9.81 14.34
N ALA A 37 1.21 -11.14 14.30
CA ALA A 37 2.51 -11.81 14.20
C ALA A 37 3.23 -11.48 12.88
N GLN A 38 2.50 -11.34 11.77
CA GLN A 38 3.07 -10.91 10.50
C GLN A 38 3.60 -9.47 10.58
N ALA A 39 2.83 -8.56 11.19
CA ALA A 39 3.25 -7.18 11.41
C ALA A 39 4.54 -7.09 12.25
N ALA A 40 4.61 -7.85 13.35
CA ALA A 40 5.81 -7.93 14.20
C ALA A 40 7.04 -8.43 13.43
N ARG A 41 6.88 -9.50 12.63
CA ARG A 41 7.98 -10.05 11.82
C ARG A 41 8.48 -9.07 10.77
N LEU A 42 7.58 -8.26 10.20
CA LEU A 42 7.95 -7.24 9.23
C LEU A 42 8.64 -6.06 9.90
N ALA A 43 8.18 -5.63 11.09
CA ALA A 43 8.80 -4.53 11.85
C ALA A 43 10.28 -4.80 12.15
N VAL A 44 10.63 -6.04 12.51
CA VAL A 44 12.03 -6.47 12.77
C VAL A 44 12.95 -6.25 11.56
N GLN A 45 12.43 -6.26 10.33
CA GLN A 45 13.26 -6.02 9.14
C GLN A 45 13.75 -4.56 9.04
N PHE A 46 13.21 -3.66 9.84
CA PHE A 46 13.57 -2.23 9.87
C PHE A 46 14.46 -1.85 11.07
N GLU A 47 14.83 -2.80 11.92
CA GLU A 47 15.71 -2.58 13.08
C GLU A 47 17.20 -2.64 12.72
N GLY A 48 17.55 -3.07 11.49
CA GLY A 48 18.92 -3.23 11.03
C GLY A 48 19.51 -2.01 10.29
N GLU A 49 20.81 -2.04 10.02
CA GLU A 49 21.56 -0.95 9.35
C GLU A 49 21.11 -0.67 7.91
N ARG A 50 20.42 -1.62 7.27
CA ARG A 50 19.88 -1.46 5.90
C ARG A 50 18.39 -1.69 5.91
N THR A 51 17.63 -0.61 5.73
CA THR A 51 16.19 -0.68 5.54
C THR A 51 15.86 -0.90 4.06
N PRO A 52 14.92 -1.82 3.75
CA PRO A 52 14.47 -2.01 2.37
C PRO A 52 13.65 -0.79 1.91
N ALA A 53 13.70 -0.50 0.61
CA ALA A 53 12.92 0.59 0.03
C ALA A 53 11.41 0.31 0.17
N ALA A 54 10.63 1.32 0.56
CA ALA A 54 9.22 1.13 0.88
C ALA A 54 8.37 0.65 -0.30
N LEU A 55 8.71 1.08 -1.51
CA LEU A 55 8.06 0.64 -2.75
C LEU A 55 8.28 -0.87 -2.99
N ASP A 56 9.51 -1.36 -2.80
CA ASP A 56 9.85 -2.76 -3.01
C ASP A 56 9.10 -3.66 -2.01
N VAL A 57 9.01 -3.22 -0.75
CA VAL A 57 8.26 -3.93 0.29
C VAL A 57 6.76 -3.97 -0.05
N GLY A 58 6.17 -2.82 -0.39
CA GLY A 58 4.75 -2.75 -0.77
C GLY A 58 4.43 -3.62 -1.99
N HIS A 59 5.27 -3.54 -3.02
CA HIS A 59 5.14 -4.36 -4.23
C HIS A 59 5.25 -5.86 -3.90
N ALA A 60 6.23 -6.26 -3.11
CA ALA A 60 6.40 -7.66 -2.70
C ALA A 60 5.22 -8.17 -1.88
N LEU A 61 4.70 -7.38 -0.94
CA LEU A 61 3.53 -7.73 -0.13
C LEU A 61 2.29 -7.97 -0.98
N LEU A 62 2.07 -7.17 -2.02
CA LEU A 62 0.89 -7.28 -2.89
C LEU A 62 0.98 -8.42 -3.91
N THR A 63 2.17 -8.65 -4.48
CA THR A 63 2.33 -9.53 -5.66
C THR A 63 2.84 -10.92 -5.33
N SER A 64 3.50 -11.12 -4.19
CA SER A 64 4.16 -12.40 -3.85
C SER A 64 3.48 -13.17 -2.71
N ARG A 65 2.41 -12.63 -2.12
CA ARG A 65 1.73 -13.20 -0.95
C ARG A 65 0.28 -13.54 -1.29
N ALA A 66 -0.21 -14.62 -0.68
CA ALA A 66 -1.63 -14.92 -0.69
C ALA A 66 -2.40 -13.86 0.12
N LEU A 67 -3.64 -13.57 -0.31
CA LEU A 67 -4.56 -12.68 0.40
C LEU A 67 -5.58 -13.49 1.20
N PHE A 68 -5.60 -13.28 2.51
CA PHE A 68 -6.53 -13.90 3.46
C PHE A 68 -7.59 -12.90 3.96
N GLU A 69 -8.52 -13.38 4.77
CA GLU A 69 -9.72 -12.70 5.25
C GLU A 69 -9.44 -11.57 6.24
N HIS A 70 -8.48 -11.73 7.16
CA HIS A 70 -8.06 -10.64 8.05
C HIS A 70 -6.98 -9.83 7.36
N ARG A 71 -7.27 -8.56 7.08
CA ARG A 71 -6.39 -7.68 6.30
C ARG A 71 -6.07 -6.42 7.08
N ALA A 72 -4.85 -5.94 6.91
CA ALA A 72 -4.45 -4.60 7.32
C ALA A 72 -3.70 -3.92 6.17
N VAL A 73 -3.88 -2.61 6.04
CA VAL A 73 -3.10 -1.74 5.17
C VAL A 73 -2.37 -0.75 6.06
N VAL A 74 -1.04 -0.81 6.02
CA VAL A 74 -0.18 0.21 6.60
C VAL A 74 0.12 1.24 5.52
N LEU A 75 -0.23 2.49 5.77
CA LEU A 75 0.03 3.61 4.86
C LEU A 75 1.44 4.12 5.13
N GLY A 76 2.41 3.67 4.33
CA GLY A 76 3.77 4.20 4.40
C GLY A 76 3.88 5.44 3.51
N THR A 77 4.50 6.52 3.96
CA THR A 77 5.05 7.52 3.03
C THR A 77 6.53 7.23 2.81
N ALA A 78 7.15 7.88 1.82
CA ALA A 78 8.60 7.78 1.63
C ALA A 78 9.39 8.32 2.83
N ASP A 79 8.78 9.19 3.64
CA ASP A 79 9.39 9.89 4.78
C ASP A 79 8.90 9.40 6.16
N ASP A 80 7.73 8.75 6.24
CA ASP A 80 7.20 8.17 7.48
C ASP A 80 7.84 6.82 7.79
N GLU A 81 8.03 6.53 9.07
CA GLU A 81 8.52 5.23 9.54
C GLU A 81 7.38 4.20 9.57
N PRO A 82 7.25 3.31 8.57
CA PRO A 82 6.26 2.24 8.59
C PRO A 82 6.46 1.29 9.78
N ALA A 83 7.66 1.27 10.37
CA ALA A 83 7.99 0.51 11.56
C ALA A 83 7.06 0.84 12.74
N ALA A 84 6.77 2.13 13.00
CA ALA A 84 5.90 2.52 14.11
C ALA A 84 4.45 2.03 13.91
N ALA A 85 3.94 2.12 12.68
CA ALA A 85 2.62 1.64 12.33
C ALA A 85 2.53 0.10 12.38
N LEU A 86 3.58 -0.61 11.96
CA LEU A 86 3.68 -2.06 12.08
C LEU A 86 3.73 -2.52 13.55
N THR A 87 4.49 -1.81 14.40
CA THR A 87 4.53 -2.09 15.84
C THR A 87 3.17 -1.86 16.49
N ALA A 88 2.48 -0.75 16.16
CA ALA A 88 1.13 -0.50 16.64
C ALA A 88 0.17 -1.63 16.22
N LEU A 89 0.22 -2.07 14.96
CA LEU A 89 -0.57 -3.19 14.47
C LEU A 89 -0.23 -4.49 15.20
N ALA A 90 1.05 -4.80 15.41
CA ALA A 90 1.51 -5.98 16.12
C ALA A 90 0.98 -6.05 17.57
N GLU A 91 0.96 -4.91 18.25
CA GLU A 91 0.46 -4.79 19.62
C GLU A 91 -1.07 -4.70 19.70
N GLY A 92 -1.76 -4.60 18.56
CA GLY A 92 -3.21 -4.43 18.50
C GLY A 92 -3.68 -3.04 18.92
N ARG A 93 -2.82 -2.03 18.83
CA ARG A 93 -3.15 -0.62 19.08
C ARG A 93 -3.72 0.04 17.83
N SER A 94 -4.56 1.05 18.02
CA SER A 94 -5.05 1.90 16.94
C SER A 94 -3.94 2.84 16.43
N SER A 95 -3.90 3.06 15.13
CA SER A 95 -3.03 4.04 14.47
C SER A 95 -3.78 4.69 13.31
N THR A 96 -3.56 5.99 13.09
CA THR A 96 -4.11 6.71 11.93
C THR A 96 -3.51 6.24 10.60
N ALA A 97 -2.33 5.61 10.65
CA ALA A 97 -1.64 5.05 9.49
C ALA A 97 -2.04 3.59 9.20
N VAL A 98 -2.98 3.00 9.95
CA VAL A 98 -3.38 1.60 9.80
C VAL A 98 -4.89 1.49 9.60
N VAL A 99 -5.28 0.88 8.48
CA VAL A 99 -6.65 0.46 8.23
C VAL A 99 -6.70 -1.06 8.33
N GLN A 100 -7.61 -1.63 9.12
CA GLN A 100 -7.74 -3.08 9.29
C GLN A 100 -9.19 -3.53 9.30
N GLY A 101 -9.43 -4.77 8.88
CA GLY A 101 -10.76 -5.37 8.85
C GLY A 101 -10.72 -6.86 8.54
N ALA A 102 -11.88 -7.50 8.64
CA ALA A 102 -12.09 -8.87 8.19
C ALA A 102 -13.10 -8.88 7.04
N VAL A 103 -12.87 -9.72 6.04
CA VAL A 103 -13.86 -9.94 4.97
C VAL A 103 -14.98 -10.81 5.53
N GLU A 104 -16.17 -10.23 5.70
CA GLU A 104 -17.34 -10.95 6.23
C GLU A 104 -18.25 -11.51 5.13
N ALA A 105 -18.38 -10.81 4.00
CA ALA A 105 -19.14 -11.25 2.83
C ALA A 105 -18.72 -10.50 1.56
N GLU A 106 -18.89 -11.16 0.41
CA GLU A 106 -18.82 -10.49 -0.89
C GLU A 106 -20.15 -9.80 -1.21
N GLY A 107 -20.10 -8.55 -1.65
CA GLY A 107 -21.27 -7.73 -1.93
C GLY A 107 -21.09 -6.90 -3.20
N ARG A 108 -22.19 -6.29 -3.67
CA ARG A 108 -22.15 -5.34 -4.78
C ARG A 108 -21.65 -3.98 -4.31
N THR A 109 -20.87 -3.31 -5.15
CA THR A 109 -20.40 -1.95 -4.91
C THR A 109 -21.49 -0.92 -5.25
N VAL A 110 -21.65 0.09 -4.40
CA VAL A 110 -22.51 1.25 -4.63
C VAL A 110 -21.68 2.53 -4.44
N PHE A 111 -21.86 3.49 -5.33
CA PHE A 111 -21.27 4.82 -5.20
C PHE A 111 -22.29 5.78 -4.58
N VAL A 112 -21.89 6.52 -3.55
CA VAL A 112 -22.71 7.55 -2.90
C VAL A 112 -22.17 8.91 -3.30
N PHE A 113 -23.02 9.75 -3.90
CA PHE A 113 -22.65 11.09 -4.34
C PHE A 113 -23.25 12.11 -3.35
N PRO A 114 -22.42 12.83 -2.56
CA PRO A 114 -22.94 13.82 -1.63
C PRO A 114 -23.50 15.03 -2.38
N GLY A 115 -24.47 15.71 -1.76
CA GLY A 115 -24.99 16.97 -2.24
C GLY A 115 -24.04 18.15 -1.95
N GLN A 116 -24.58 19.37 -2.02
CA GLN A 116 -23.85 20.57 -1.61
C GLN A 116 -23.61 20.61 -0.09
N GLY A 117 -22.43 21.09 0.31
CA GLY A 117 -22.05 21.31 1.71
C GLY A 117 -21.00 20.34 2.28
N SER A 118 -20.59 19.31 1.53
CA SER A 118 -19.52 18.37 1.95
C SER A 118 -18.13 18.73 1.43
N GLN A 119 -18.00 19.82 0.68
CA GLN A 119 -16.73 20.29 0.14
C GLN A 119 -15.87 20.98 1.21
N TRP A 120 -14.55 20.90 1.03
CA TRP A 120 -13.55 21.56 1.87
C TRP A 120 -12.68 22.45 0.97
N ALA A 121 -12.22 23.60 1.46
CA ALA A 121 -11.31 24.43 0.68
C ALA A 121 -9.99 23.68 0.41
N GLY A 122 -9.55 23.63 -0.85
CA GLY A 122 -8.35 22.89 -1.25
C GLY A 122 -8.58 21.42 -1.64
N MET A 123 -9.83 20.94 -1.59
CA MET A 123 -10.30 19.75 -2.33
C MET A 123 -10.95 20.20 -3.64
#